data_AF-T1C6B7-F1
#
_entry.id   AF-T1C6B7-F1
#
_cell.length_a   1.000
_cell.length_b   1.000
_cell.length_c   1.000
_cell.angle_alpha   90.00
_cell.angle_beta   90.00
_cell.angle_gamma   90.00
#
_symmetry.space_group_name_H-M   'P 1'
#
loop_
_entity.id
_entity.type
_entity.pdbx_description
1 polymer ?
#
loop_
_entity_poly.entity_id
_entity_poly.type
_entity_poly.pdbx_seq_one_letter_code
_entity_poly.pdbx_strand_id
1 'polypeptide(L)'
;GRGTRTHDFRDELFDDAMKEAVTTPRKRAFKLFDFFANCEYFEEKFNYDQVLKLPQHAAGDGVDDGGERPLGATHEHRGDDLMASIKEETIGKQGMKIDRMFFEKFEDTVRDNPTIAQAVEAGQWDRVIDYVNHEIFNQPEEYYTLDKLRKAAAVDRRVSLREILEKVFGLIPRFKSRDELLEEEFAKFVADTKPEDATAIPAIKTFFKAYLTSDRVRDIIESKHYTDLATNPYFSSRDFKAVPEKYRALIPDYVKDYVSLNQFAP
;
A
#
# COMPACT_ATOMS: atom_id res chain seq x y z
N GLY A 1 -5.90 23.56 -5.30
CA GLY A 1 -4.43 23.39 -5.36
C GLY A 1 -4.05 21.93 -5.15
N ARG A 2 -3.01 21.44 -5.84
CA ARG A 2 -2.52 20.04 -5.79
C ARG A 2 -2.45 19.51 -4.34
N GLY A 3 -3.19 18.44 -4.08
CA GLY A 3 -3.88 18.15 -2.82
C GLY A 3 -3.11 17.51 -1.68
N THR A 4 -1.86 17.89 -1.40
CA THR A 4 -1.13 17.38 -0.21
C THR A 4 -0.28 18.42 0.51
N ARG A 5 -0.29 19.69 0.07
CA ARG A 5 0.55 20.73 0.66
C ARG A 5 -0.03 21.28 1.97
N THR A 6 0.84 21.49 2.94
CA THR A 6 0.56 22.31 4.13
C THR A 6 0.27 23.73 3.68
N HIS A 7 -0.76 24.35 4.25
CA HIS A 7 -1.20 25.70 3.90
C HIS A 7 -1.64 26.46 5.15
N ASP A 8 -1.32 27.74 5.21
CA ASP A 8 -1.80 28.67 6.23
C ASP A 8 -2.91 29.52 5.62
N PHE A 9 -4.13 29.37 6.14
CA PHE A 9 -5.32 30.03 5.58
C PHE A 9 -5.32 31.56 5.81
N ARG A 10 -4.40 32.11 6.62
CA ARG A 10 -4.26 33.57 6.78
C ARG A 10 -3.75 34.25 5.52
N ASP A 11 -3.02 33.52 4.67
CA ASP A 11 -2.46 34.03 3.43
C ASP A 11 -3.57 34.39 2.41
N GLU A 12 -4.75 33.80 2.55
CA GLU A 12 -5.92 34.04 1.69
C GLU A 12 -6.91 35.06 2.27
N LEU A 13 -6.69 35.52 3.51
CA LEU A 13 -7.52 36.56 4.15
C LEU A 13 -6.97 37.94 3.80
N PHE A 14 -7.84 38.82 3.31
CA PHE A 14 -7.49 40.22 3.00
C PHE A 14 -7.87 41.20 4.13
N ASP A 15 -8.71 40.77 5.07
CA ASP A 15 -9.17 41.56 6.21
C ASP A 15 -8.40 41.20 7.49
N ASP A 16 -7.73 42.20 8.08
CA ASP A 16 -6.87 42.02 9.25
C ASP A 16 -7.64 41.70 10.54
N ALA A 17 -8.90 42.14 10.67
CA ALA A 17 -9.73 41.79 11.83
C ALA A 17 -10.16 40.31 11.79
N MET A 18 -10.40 39.77 10.60
CA MET A 18 -10.71 38.35 10.39
C MET A 18 -9.48 37.45 10.59
N LYS A 19 -8.27 37.93 10.25
CA LYS A 19 -7.02 37.19 10.50
C LYS A 19 -6.76 36.92 11.98
N GLU A 20 -7.03 37.91 12.84
CA GLU A 20 -6.86 37.78 14.29
C GLU A 20 -7.86 36.80 14.92
N ALA A 21 -9.04 36.64 14.33
CA ALA A 21 -10.06 35.69 14.79
C ALA A 21 -9.72 34.23 14.47
N VAL A 22 -8.80 33.94 13.54
CA VAL A 22 -8.41 32.58 13.16
C VAL A 22 -7.38 32.00 14.13
N THR A 23 -7.87 31.23 15.11
CA THR A 23 -7.06 30.56 16.14
C THR A 23 -6.28 29.35 15.62
N THR A 24 -6.76 28.70 14.55
CA THR A 24 -6.17 27.46 14.01
C THR A 24 -5.92 27.58 12.50
N PRO A 25 -4.84 28.24 12.07
CA PRO A 25 -4.68 28.68 10.69
C PRO A 25 -4.06 27.62 9.78
N ARG A 26 -3.36 26.66 10.38
CA ARG A 26 -2.67 25.60 9.65
C ARG A 26 -3.65 24.51 9.22
N LYS A 27 -3.62 24.17 7.95
CA LYS A 27 -4.36 23.04 7.39
C LYS A 27 -3.97 21.73 8.08
N ARG A 28 -4.94 21.08 8.75
CA ARG A 28 -4.77 19.79 9.46
C ARG A 28 -5.27 18.59 8.67
N ALA A 29 -6.34 18.76 7.91
CA ALA A 29 -7.02 17.68 7.19
C ALA A 29 -7.57 18.18 5.84
N PHE A 30 -7.96 17.22 5.00
CA PHE A 30 -8.69 17.47 3.77
C PHE A 30 -10.13 17.02 3.97
N LYS A 31 -11.09 17.85 3.57
CA LYS A 31 -12.49 17.45 3.45
C LYS A 31 -12.76 17.19 1.98
N LEU A 32 -13.30 16.02 1.66
CA LEU A 32 -13.78 15.69 0.33
C LEU A 32 -15.29 15.88 0.34
N PHE A 33 -15.82 16.69 -0.58
CA PHE A 33 -17.25 16.83 -0.74
C PHE A 33 -17.75 15.74 -1.67
N ASP A 34 -18.59 14.87 -1.13
CA ASP A 34 -19.23 13.81 -1.89
C ASP A 34 -20.61 14.27 -2.37
N PHE A 35 -20.61 14.94 -3.53
CA PHE A 35 -21.81 15.54 -4.11
C PHE A 35 -22.93 14.55 -4.45
N PHE A 36 -22.57 13.27 -4.66
CA PHE A 36 -23.52 12.24 -5.07
C PHE A 36 -23.85 11.26 -3.94
N ALA A 37 -23.39 11.54 -2.72
CA ALA A 37 -23.55 10.66 -1.57
C ALA A 37 -23.08 9.22 -1.86
N ASN A 38 -22.01 9.06 -2.66
CA ASN A 38 -21.39 7.77 -2.94
C ASN A 38 -20.94 7.07 -1.65
N CYS A 39 -20.31 7.81 -0.73
CA CYS A 39 -19.86 7.31 0.56
C CYS A 39 -21.03 6.76 1.37
N GLU A 40 -22.09 7.55 1.59
CA GLU A 40 -23.31 7.10 2.28
C GLU A 40 -23.97 5.91 1.58
N TYR A 41 -24.05 5.95 0.25
CA TYR A 41 -24.62 4.85 -0.54
C TYR A 41 -23.83 3.56 -0.35
N PHE A 42 -22.50 3.58 -0.50
CA PHE A 42 -21.67 2.40 -0.36
C PHE A 42 -21.46 1.95 1.10
N GLU A 43 -21.50 2.85 2.08
CA GLU A 43 -21.38 2.49 3.49
C GLU A 43 -22.68 1.89 4.05
N GLU A 44 -23.83 2.48 3.72
CA GLU A 44 -25.11 2.17 4.39
C GLU A 44 -26.12 1.42 3.51
N LYS A 45 -26.22 1.75 2.21
CA LYS A 45 -27.37 1.36 1.37
C LYS A 45 -27.04 0.27 0.34
N PHE A 46 -25.79 0.17 -0.09
CA PHE A 46 -25.38 -0.74 -1.14
C PHE A 46 -25.34 -2.16 -0.61
N ASN A 47 -26.08 -3.05 -1.25
CA ASN A 47 -26.01 -4.48 -0.97
C ASN A 47 -24.86 -5.10 -1.78
N TYR A 48 -23.74 -5.33 -1.11
CA TYR A 48 -22.55 -5.92 -1.74
C TYR A 48 -22.73 -7.37 -2.18
N ASP A 49 -23.80 -8.03 -1.79
CA ASP A 49 -24.10 -9.42 -2.16
C ASP A 49 -25.15 -9.50 -3.28
N GLN A 50 -25.56 -8.35 -3.82
CA GLN A 50 -26.52 -8.30 -4.92
C GLN A 50 -25.86 -8.77 -6.23
N VAL A 51 -26.29 -9.93 -6.73
CA VAL A 51 -25.94 -10.40 -8.08
C VAL A 51 -26.65 -9.52 -9.12
N LEU A 52 -25.87 -8.70 -9.84
CA LEU A 52 -26.39 -7.84 -10.91
C LEU A 52 -26.76 -8.69 -12.12
N LYS A 53 -27.99 -8.57 -12.60
CA LYS A 53 -28.39 -9.18 -13.86
C LYS A 53 -27.76 -8.38 -15.00
N LEU A 54 -27.00 -9.07 -15.86
CA LEU A 54 -26.47 -8.47 -17.07
C LEU A 54 -27.63 -7.89 -17.89
N PRO A 55 -27.51 -6.65 -18.40
CA PRO A 55 -28.51 -6.10 -19.31
C PRO A 55 -28.61 -7.03 -20.52
N GLN A 56 -29.82 -7.48 -20.83
CA GLN A 56 -30.07 -8.28 -22.03
C GLN A 56 -29.71 -7.43 -23.25
N HIS A 57 -28.89 -7.97 -24.16
CA HIS A 57 -28.66 -7.33 -25.45
C HIS A 57 -30.02 -7.12 -26.14
N ALA A 58 -30.41 -5.87 -26.34
CA ALA A 58 -31.67 -5.55 -26.98
C ALA A 58 -31.67 -6.08 -28.42
N ALA A 59 -32.59 -6.99 -28.72
CA ALA A 59 -33.12 -7.13 -30.07
C ALA A 59 -33.81 -5.81 -30.41
N GLY A 60 -33.56 -5.30 -31.61
CA GLY A 60 -33.91 -3.94 -32.02
C GLY A 60 -35.40 -3.61 -32.10
N ASP A 61 -35.61 -2.37 -32.56
CA ASP A 61 -36.85 -1.61 -32.78
C ASP A 61 -37.39 -0.94 -31.50
N GLY A 62 -37.67 0.36 -31.44
CA GLY A 62 -37.60 1.47 -32.39
C GLY A 62 -38.48 2.62 -31.85
N VAL A 63 -38.05 3.85 -32.14
CA VAL A 63 -38.76 5.15 -32.01
C VAL A 63 -39.06 5.66 -30.59
N ASP A 64 -38.47 6.82 -30.25
CA ASP A 64 -39.20 7.84 -29.48
C ASP A 64 -38.79 9.25 -29.92
N ASP A 65 -39.80 10.12 -29.81
CA ASP A 65 -40.06 11.37 -30.50
C ASP A 65 -39.16 12.54 -30.06
N GLY A 66 -38.88 13.43 -31.02
CA GLY A 66 -38.00 14.57 -30.84
C GLY A 66 -38.65 15.71 -30.05
N GLY A 67 -38.48 15.71 -28.73
CA GLY A 67 -38.86 16.85 -27.87
C GLY A 67 -37.84 18.00 -27.92
N GLU A 68 -38.32 19.21 -28.22
CA GLU A 68 -37.55 20.47 -28.22
C GLU A 68 -37.02 20.83 -26.81
N ARG A 69 -35.76 21.29 -26.75
CA ARG A 69 -35.09 21.73 -25.52
C ARG A 69 -35.36 23.24 -25.27
N PRO A 70 -35.81 23.67 -24.08
CA PRO A 70 -35.90 25.09 -23.77
C PRO A 70 -34.50 25.71 -23.64
N LEU A 71 -34.30 26.85 -24.30
CA LEU A 71 -33.09 27.67 -24.15
C LEU A 71 -33.02 28.35 -22.77
N GLY A 72 -31.89 28.13 -22.10
CA GLY A 72 -31.21 28.98 -21.10
C GLY A 72 -32.03 29.99 -20.32
N ALA A 73 -32.53 29.58 -19.16
CA ALA A 73 -32.72 30.49 -18.02
C ALA A 73 -31.44 30.46 -17.17
N THR A 74 -30.83 31.63 -16.92
CA THR A 74 -29.76 31.75 -15.92
C THR A 74 -30.35 31.48 -14.54
N HIS A 75 -29.96 30.35 -13.96
CA HIS A 75 -30.37 29.94 -12.63
C HIS A 75 -29.51 30.65 -11.57
N GLU A 76 -30.09 31.62 -10.87
CA GLU A 76 -29.50 32.17 -9.64
C GLU A 76 -29.96 31.33 -8.43
N HIS A 77 -29.02 30.58 -7.87
CA HIS A 77 -29.24 29.77 -6.67
C HIS A 77 -29.24 30.69 -5.44
N ARG A 78 -30.43 31.05 -4.91
CA ARG A 78 -30.62 31.87 -3.69
C ARG A 78 -30.83 31.01 -2.43
N GLY A 79 -30.36 29.77 -2.45
CA GLY A 79 -30.46 28.86 -1.31
C GLY A 79 -29.53 29.29 -0.18
N ASP A 80 -30.00 29.20 1.05
CA ASP A 80 -29.18 29.39 2.26
C ASP A 80 -27.93 28.49 2.19
N ASP A 81 -26.82 28.95 2.78
CA ASP A 81 -25.54 28.25 2.79
C ASP A 81 -25.64 26.93 3.57
N LEU A 82 -26.00 25.86 2.84
CA LEU A 82 -26.25 24.50 3.35
C LEU A 82 -25.00 23.83 3.93
N MET A 83 -23.83 24.49 3.90
CA MET A 83 -22.59 23.97 4.49
C MET A 83 -22.71 23.68 5.99
N ALA A 84 -23.66 24.33 6.70
CA ALA A 84 -23.89 24.12 8.13
C ALA A 84 -24.65 22.82 8.46
N SER A 85 -25.33 22.18 7.48
CA SER A 85 -26.11 20.95 7.70
C SER A 85 -25.41 19.69 7.18
N ILE A 86 -24.22 19.82 6.60
CA ILE A 86 -23.46 18.69 6.05
C ILE A 86 -22.95 17.81 7.20
N LYS A 87 -23.40 16.56 7.22
CA LYS A 87 -22.86 15.55 8.13
C LYS A 87 -21.44 15.18 7.69
N GLU A 88 -20.49 15.35 8.60
CA GLU A 88 -19.10 14.96 8.37
C GLU A 88 -18.91 13.49 8.75
N GLU A 89 -18.50 12.66 7.77
CA GLU A 89 -18.12 11.28 8.01
C GLU A 89 -16.58 11.14 7.99
N THR A 90 -16.02 10.59 9.05
CA THR A 90 -14.56 10.44 9.19
C THR A 90 -14.11 9.09 8.63
N ILE A 91 -13.49 9.11 7.45
CA ILE A 91 -12.84 7.92 6.90
C ILE A 91 -11.53 7.68 7.66
N GLY A 92 -11.46 6.56 8.37
CA GLY A 92 -10.26 6.15 9.11
C GLY A 92 -9.11 5.72 8.19
N LYS A 93 -7.93 5.43 8.77
CA LYS A 93 -6.75 4.95 8.02
C LYS A 93 -7.00 3.66 7.23
N GLN A 94 -8.04 2.91 7.59
CA GLN A 94 -8.42 1.64 6.97
C GLN A 94 -9.20 1.82 5.66
N GLY A 95 -9.54 3.05 5.26
CA GLY A 95 -10.29 3.31 4.03
C GLY A 95 -11.81 3.14 4.19
N MET A 96 -12.51 3.05 3.06
CA MET A 96 -13.98 2.90 3.03
C MET A 96 -14.36 1.43 3.25
N LYS A 97 -15.64 1.13 3.53
CA LYS A 97 -16.16 -0.24 3.72
C LYS A 97 -15.93 -1.13 2.51
N ILE A 98 -15.94 -0.56 1.30
CA ILE A 98 -15.55 -1.26 0.07
C ILE A 98 -14.15 -1.88 0.23
N ASP A 99 -13.18 -1.10 0.71
CA ASP A 99 -11.80 -1.55 0.86
C ASP A 99 -11.66 -2.62 1.96
N ARG A 100 -12.47 -2.50 3.03
CA ARG A 100 -12.50 -3.44 4.16
C ARG A 100 -13.14 -4.78 3.78
N MET A 101 -14.34 -4.74 3.19
CA MET A 101 -15.07 -5.93 2.74
C MET A 101 -14.39 -6.61 1.55
N PHE A 102 -13.64 -5.89 0.72
CA PHE A 102 -12.93 -6.48 -0.41
C PHE A 102 -11.91 -7.54 0.06
N PHE A 103 -11.19 -7.25 1.14
CA PHE A 103 -10.23 -8.21 1.70
C PHE A 103 -10.95 -9.38 2.38
N GLU A 104 -11.99 -9.12 3.17
CA GLU A 104 -12.79 -10.17 3.82
C GLU A 104 -13.42 -11.13 2.80
N LYS A 105 -14.06 -10.61 1.74
CA LYS A 105 -14.61 -11.44 0.66
C LYS A 105 -13.55 -12.27 -0.03
N PHE A 106 -12.38 -11.70 -0.30
CA PHE A 106 -11.26 -12.47 -0.86
C PHE A 106 -10.81 -13.59 0.07
N GLU A 107 -10.69 -13.32 1.38
CA GLU A 107 -10.32 -14.34 2.36
C GLU A 107 -11.34 -15.48 2.39
N ASP A 108 -12.64 -15.16 2.36
CA ASP A 108 -13.72 -16.14 2.36
C ASP A 108 -13.71 -16.98 1.07
N THR A 109 -13.64 -16.35 -0.11
CA THR A 109 -13.60 -17.06 -1.40
C THR A 109 -12.41 -18.02 -1.51
N VAL A 110 -11.24 -17.61 -0.99
CA VAL A 110 -10.02 -18.44 -0.98
C VAL A 110 -10.12 -19.57 0.04
N ARG A 111 -10.69 -19.32 1.21
CA ARG A 111 -10.82 -20.29 2.31
C ARG A 111 -11.87 -21.36 2.01
N ASP A 112 -12.97 -20.97 1.39
CA ASP A 112 -14.07 -21.87 1.04
C ASP A 112 -13.76 -22.74 -0.19
N ASN A 113 -12.69 -22.43 -0.93
CA ASN A 113 -12.29 -23.22 -2.09
C ASN A 113 -11.51 -24.49 -1.66
N PRO A 114 -12.09 -25.70 -1.85
CA PRO A 114 -11.47 -26.95 -1.39
C PRO A 114 -10.17 -27.27 -2.13
N THR A 115 -10.02 -26.82 -3.37
CA THR A 115 -8.81 -27.04 -4.18
C THR A 115 -7.62 -26.28 -3.60
N ILE A 116 -7.87 -25.05 -3.15
CA ILE A 116 -6.84 -24.21 -2.53
C ILE A 116 -6.48 -24.78 -1.16
N ALA A 117 -7.47 -25.08 -0.32
CA ALA A 117 -7.23 -25.62 1.02
C ALA A 117 -6.39 -26.92 0.98
N GLN A 118 -6.74 -27.87 0.11
CA GLN A 118 -5.98 -29.13 -0.04
C GLN A 118 -4.55 -28.90 -0.55
N ALA A 119 -4.37 -27.98 -1.50
CA ALA A 119 -3.05 -27.68 -2.05
C ALA A 119 -2.16 -26.94 -1.04
N VAL A 120 -2.74 -26.11 -0.17
CA VAL A 120 -2.04 -25.46 0.95
C VAL A 120 -1.63 -26.49 2.01
N GLU A 121 -2.52 -27.41 2.40
CA GLU A 121 -2.20 -28.52 3.34
C GLU A 121 -1.10 -29.43 2.78
N ALA A 122 -1.11 -29.69 1.47
CA ALA A 122 -0.09 -30.47 0.78
C ALA A 122 1.23 -29.69 0.55
N GLY A 123 1.31 -28.41 0.92
CA GLY A 123 2.48 -27.56 0.71
C GLY A 123 2.78 -27.23 -0.77
N GLN A 124 1.82 -27.44 -1.67
CA GLN A 124 1.95 -27.23 -3.11
C GLN A 124 1.74 -25.76 -3.49
N TRP A 125 2.56 -24.87 -2.94
CA TRP A 125 2.41 -23.42 -3.05
C TRP A 125 2.40 -22.90 -4.49
N ASP A 126 3.25 -23.44 -5.37
CA ASP A 126 3.31 -23.00 -6.77
C ASP A 126 1.98 -23.23 -7.49
N ARG A 127 1.36 -24.40 -7.24
CA ARG A 127 0.06 -24.76 -7.81
C ARG A 127 -1.07 -23.87 -7.29
N VAL A 128 -1.02 -23.50 -6.01
CA VAL A 128 -1.99 -22.56 -5.42
C VAL A 128 -1.86 -21.18 -6.04
N ILE A 129 -0.63 -20.69 -6.18
CA ILE A 129 -0.35 -19.37 -6.75
C ILE A 129 -0.85 -19.29 -8.20
N ASP A 130 -0.57 -20.32 -9.00
CA ASP A 130 -1.05 -20.39 -10.38
C ASP A 130 -2.58 -20.44 -10.44
N TYR A 131 -3.20 -21.26 -9.60
CA TYR A 131 -4.66 -21.35 -9.54
C TYR A 131 -5.31 -20.02 -9.18
N VAL A 132 -4.82 -19.32 -8.14
CA VAL A 132 -5.37 -18.03 -7.72
C VAL A 132 -5.17 -16.96 -8.81
N ASN A 133 -4.02 -16.94 -9.48
CA ASN A 133 -3.77 -16.00 -10.57
C ASN A 133 -4.71 -16.22 -11.76
N HIS A 134 -5.01 -17.47 -12.11
CA HIS A 134 -5.85 -17.79 -13.27
C HIS A 134 -7.34 -17.72 -12.96
N GLU A 135 -7.77 -18.26 -11.82
CA GLU A 135 -9.18 -18.47 -11.50
C GLU A 135 -9.77 -17.36 -10.64
N ILE A 136 -8.98 -16.61 -9.87
CA ILE A 136 -9.49 -15.57 -8.96
C ILE A 136 -9.11 -14.17 -9.44
N PHE A 137 -7.85 -13.93 -9.84
CA PHE A 137 -7.41 -12.59 -10.25
C PHE A 137 -7.80 -12.20 -11.68
N ASN A 138 -7.94 -13.17 -12.58
CA ASN A 138 -8.24 -12.90 -13.99
C ASN A 138 -9.75 -12.94 -14.31
N GLN A 139 -10.63 -12.97 -13.31
CA GLN A 139 -12.07 -12.86 -13.54
C GLN A 139 -12.50 -11.39 -13.68
N PRO A 140 -13.23 -11.02 -14.74
CA PRO A 140 -13.68 -9.65 -14.96
C PRO A 140 -14.78 -9.19 -13.99
N GLU A 141 -15.44 -10.14 -13.31
CA GLU A 141 -16.53 -9.87 -12.36
C GLU A 141 -16.00 -9.48 -10.97
N GLU A 142 -14.83 -9.97 -10.59
CA GLU A 142 -14.20 -9.70 -9.29
C GLU A 142 -12.80 -9.10 -9.51
N TYR A 143 -12.68 -7.77 -9.37
CA TYR A 143 -11.42 -7.03 -9.59
C TYR A 143 -10.38 -7.25 -8.47
N TYR A 144 -10.10 -8.50 -8.11
CA TYR A 144 -9.02 -8.90 -7.24
C TYR A 144 -7.68 -8.72 -7.96
N THR A 145 -6.88 -7.77 -7.48
CA THR A 145 -5.52 -7.58 -7.99
C THR A 145 -4.56 -7.62 -6.82
N LEU A 146 -3.38 -8.21 -7.05
CA LEU A 146 -2.34 -8.30 -6.03
C LEU A 146 -1.95 -6.93 -5.46
N ASP A 147 -1.98 -5.89 -6.29
CA ASP A 147 -1.66 -4.53 -5.85
C ASP A 147 -2.73 -3.91 -4.94
N LYS A 148 -4.02 -4.24 -5.13
CA LYS A 148 -5.08 -3.85 -4.19
C LYS A 148 -4.92 -4.57 -2.85
N LEU A 149 -4.61 -5.86 -2.87
CA LEU A 149 -4.35 -6.64 -1.65
C LEU A 149 -3.12 -6.11 -0.89
N ARG A 150 -2.05 -5.74 -1.60
CA ARG A 150 -0.87 -5.09 -1.00
C ARG A 150 -1.21 -3.77 -0.33
N LYS A 151 -2.01 -2.92 -0.99
CA LYS A 151 -2.46 -1.64 -0.42
C LYS A 151 -3.33 -1.85 0.83
N ALA A 152 -4.24 -2.82 0.79
CA ALA A 152 -5.09 -3.17 1.93
C ALA A 152 -4.27 -3.72 3.12
N ALA A 153 -3.19 -4.46 2.85
CA ALA A 153 -2.32 -4.99 3.89
C ALA A 153 -1.52 -3.91 4.66
N ALA A 154 -1.36 -2.71 4.08
CA ALA A 154 -0.69 -1.56 4.70
C ALA A 154 0.71 -1.87 5.28
N VAL A 155 1.50 -2.68 4.58
CA VAL A 155 2.85 -3.09 4.99
C VAL A 155 3.91 -2.29 4.21
N ASP A 156 4.99 -1.89 4.87
CA ASP A 156 6.12 -1.13 4.29
C ASP A 156 7.03 -1.95 3.34
N ARG A 157 6.49 -3.01 2.70
CA ARG A 157 7.21 -3.86 1.75
C ARG A 157 6.27 -4.52 0.75
N ARG A 158 6.85 -5.00 -0.36
CA ARG A 158 6.14 -5.81 -1.34
C ARG A 158 5.80 -7.21 -0.82
N VAL A 159 4.58 -7.38 -0.32
CA VAL A 159 4.05 -8.69 0.12
C VAL A 159 3.79 -9.60 -1.09
N SER A 160 4.18 -10.86 -0.98
CA SER A 160 3.93 -11.88 -2.01
C SER A 160 2.54 -12.49 -1.89
N LEU A 161 2.01 -13.06 -2.98
CA LEU A 161 0.71 -13.77 -2.94
C LEU A 161 0.76 -14.94 -1.96
N ARG A 162 1.90 -15.64 -1.89
CA ARG A 162 2.12 -16.72 -0.94
C ARG A 162 1.91 -16.27 0.51
N GLU A 163 2.55 -15.19 0.93
CA GLU A 163 2.41 -14.68 2.30
C GLU A 163 0.97 -14.24 2.60
N ILE A 164 0.28 -13.66 1.60
CA ILE A 164 -1.15 -13.32 1.73
C ILE A 164 -1.94 -14.58 2.04
N LEU A 165 -1.76 -15.64 1.25
CA LEU A 165 -2.43 -16.92 1.46
C LEU A 165 -2.05 -17.55 2.80
N GLU A 166 -0.77 -17.54 3.18
CA GLU A 166 -0.32 -18.02 4.50
C GLU A 166 -1.02 -17.30 5.65
N LYS A 167 -1.28 -15.99 5.52
CA LYS A 167 -2.10 -15.24 6.47
C LYS A 167 -3.58 -15.68 6.45
N VAL A 168 -4.19 -15.81 5.27
CA VAL A 168 -5.60 -16.23 5.13
C VAL A 168 -5.84 -17.60 5.77
N PHE A 169 -4.92 -18.54 5.58
CA PHE A 169 -4.98 -19.89 6.16
C PHE A 169 -4.49 -19.96 7.62
N GLY A 170 -4.14 -18.83 8.24
CA GLY A 170 -3.74 -18.78 9.64
C GLY A 170 -2.36 -19.36 9.95
N LEU A 171 -1.53 -19.62 8.93
CA LEU A 171 -0.14 -20.06 9.10
C LEU A 171 0.74 -18.92 9.65
N ILE A 172 0.37 -17.67 9.35
CA ILE A 172 1.05 -16.48 9.85
C ILE A 172 0.01 -15.54 10.48
N PRO A 173 0.22 -15.06 11.73
CA PRO A 173 -0.73 -14.18 12.40
C PRO A 173 -0.74 -12.74 11.86
N ARG A 174 0.39 -12.25 11.33
CA ARG A 174 0.54 -10.91 10.75
C ARG A 174 1.65 -10.89 9.71
N PHE A 175 1.53 -9.99 8.73
CA PHE A 175 2.65 -9.75 7.82
C PHE A 175 3.84 -9.17 8.57
N LYS A 176 5.02 -9.78 8.38
CA LYS A 176 6.26 -9.24 8.94
C LYS A 176 6.56 -7.88 8.32
N SER A 177 7.04 -6.94 9.13
CA SER A 177 7.50 -5.65 8.62
C SER A 177 8.81 -5.82 7.83
N ARG A 178 9.19 -4.79 7.05
CA ARG A 178 10.48 -4.77 6.36
C ARG A 178 11.64 -4.97 7.35
N ASP A 179 11.57 -4.29 8.49
CA ASP A 179 12.59 -4.38 9.52
C ASP A 179 12.66 -5.77 10.15
N GLU A 180 11.52 -6.42 10.41
CA GLU A 180 11.49 -7.79 10.94
C GLU A 180 12.13 -8.80 9.98
N LEU A 181 11.86 -8.70 8.67
CA LEU A 181 12.53 -9.56 7.69
C LEU A 181 14.04 -9.31 7.61
N LEU A 182 14.47 -8.04 7.68
CA LEU A 182 15.89 -7.70 7.69
C LEU A 182 16.60 -8.29 8.91
N GLU A 183 15.94 -8.32 10.07
CA GLU A 183 16.47 -8.97 11.27
C GLU A 183 16.58 -10.49 11.13
N GLU A 184 15.58 -11.13 10.52
CA GLU A 184 15.60 -12.59 10.29
C GLU A 184 16.70 -13.01 9.31
N GLU A 185 16.84 -12.29 8.19
CA GLU A 185 17.93 -12.55 7.23
C GLU A 185 19.30 -12.27 7.86
N PHE A 186 19.40 -11.25 8.70
CA PHE A 186 20.62 -10.99 9.46
C PHE A 186 20.92 -12.10 10.48
N ALA A 187 19.90 -12.65 11.14
CA ALA A 187 20.07 -13.75 12.08
C ALA A 187 20.57 -15.03 11.38
N LYS A 188 20.07 -15.33 10.18
CA LYS A 188 20.58 -16.42 9.34
C LYS A 188 22.05 -16.19 8.96
N PHE A 189 22.37 -14.99 8.48
CA PHE A 189 23.74 -14.60 8.16
C PHE A 189 24.71 -14.78 9.35
N VAL A 190 24.29 -14.38 10.55
CA VAL A 190 25.09 -14.54 11.78
C VAL A 190 25.22 -16.02 12.16
N ALA A 191 24.19 -16.84 11.97
CA ALA A 191 24.23 -18.27 12.24
C ALA A 191 25.20 -19.02 11.30
N ASP A 192 25.25 -18.65 10.03
CA ASP A 192 26.12 -19.25 9.02
C ASP A 192 27.57 -18.78 9.19
N THR A 193 27.77 -17.48 9.37
CA THR A 193 29.11 -16.86 9.37
C THR A 193 29.79 -16.95 10.73
N LYS A 194 29.01 -17.07 11.83
CA LYS A 194 29.47 -17.06 13.23
C LYS A 194 30.55 -16.02 13.50
N PRO A 195 30.19 -14.73 13.57
CA PRO A 195 31.18 -13.67 13.75
C PRO A 195 31.93 -13.83 15.07
N GLU A 196 33.27 -13.91 14.98
CA GLU A 196 34.17 -14.06 16.15
C GLU A 196 34.17 -12.79 17.02
N ASP A 197 34.01 -11.62 16.41
CA ASP A 197 34.01 -10.32 17.09
C ASP A 197 32.58 -9.85 17.42
N ALA A 198 32.11 -10.18 18.63
CA ALA A 198 30.79 -9.76 19.11
C ALA A 198 30.61 -8.22 19.14
N THR A 199 31.71 -7.47 19.26
CA THR A 199 31.71 -6.00 19.27
C THR A 199 31.45 -5.39 17.90
N ALA A 200 31.72 -6.13 16.82
CA ALA A 200 31.49 -5.68 15.44
C ALA A 200 30.07 -5.98 14.93
N ILE A 201 29.31 -6.83 15.62
CA ILE A 201 27.94 -7.23 15.22
C ILE A 201 27.04 -6.02 14.92
N PRO A 202 27.01 -4.93 15.72
CA PRO A 202 26.19 -3.77 15.40
C PRO A 202 26.62 -3.07 14.10
N ALA A 203 27.92 -2.98 13.83
CA ALA A 203 28.42 -2.37 12.60
C ALA A 203 28.09 -3.22 11.37
N ILE A 204 28.28 -4.55 11.48
CA ILE A 204 27.91 -5.53 10.46
C ILE A 204 26.41 -5.44 10.16
N LYS A 205 25.57 -5.35 11.21
CA LYS A 205 24.12 -5.20 11.08
C LYS A 205 23.72 -3.92 10.35
N THR A 206 24.31 -2.79 10.71
CA THR A 206 24.05 -1.50 10.04
C THR A 206 24.40 -1.56 8.56
N PHE A 207 25.55 -2.15 8.23
CA PHE A 207 25.97 -2.33 6.84
C PHE A 207 25.06 -3.29 6.07
N PHE A 208 24.70 -4.43 6.66
CA PHE A 208 23.79 -5.41 6.08
C PHE A 208 22.42 -4.78 5.73
N LYS A 209 21.82 -4.05 6.68
CA LYS A 209 20.55 -3.34 6.44
C LYS A 209 20.67 -2.25 5.37
N ALA A 210 21.75 -1.47 5.41
CA ALA A 210 21.99 -0.40 4.44
C ALA A 210 22.15 -0.96 3.01
N TYR A 211 22.87 -2.08 2.86
CA TYR A 211 23.09 -2.73 1.58
C TYR A 211 21.81 -3.33 0.97
N LEU A 212 20.93 -3.90 1.82
CA LEU A 212 19.64 -4.43 1.38
C LEU A 212 18.62 -3.34 1.04
N THR A 213 18.61 -2.23 1.77
CA THR A 213 17.57 -1.20 1.66
C THR A 213 17.89 -0.12 0.61
N SER A 214 19.17 0.18 0.39
CA SER A 214 19.58 1.31 -0.47
C SER A 214 20.32 0.84 -1.70
N ASP A 215 19.69 1.03 -2.87
CA ASP A 215 20.34 0.76 -4.17
C ASP A 215 21.60 1.60 -4.34
N ARG A 216 21.60 2.86 -3.89
CA ARG A 216 22.79 3.73 -3.91
C ARG A 216 23.95 3.16 -3.10
N VAL A 217 23.70 2.58 -1.93
CA VAL A 217 24.77 1.94 -1.15
C VAL A 217 25.31 0.73 -1.90
N ARG A 218 24.44 -0.07 -2.51
CA ARG A 218 24.83 -1.22 -3.33
C ARG A 218 25.72 -0.80 -4.49
N ASP A 219 25.29 0.19 -5.27
CA ASP A 219 26.03 0.70 -6.42
C ASP A 219 27.44 1.16 -6.02
N ILE A 220 27.56 1.92 -4.93
CA ILE A 220 28.85 2.42 -4.43
C ILE A 220 29.79 1.28 -4.02
N ILE A 221 29.25 0.24 -3.38
CA ILE A 221 30.03 -0.92 -2.92
C ILE A 221 30.46 -1.79 -4.10
N GLU A 222 29.59 -2.00 -5.08
CA GLU A 222 29.88 -2.78 -6.29
C GLU A 222 30.87 -2.07 -7.22
N SER A 223 30.73 -0.76 -7.39
CA SER A 223 31.63 0.08 -8.20
C SER A 223 32.96 0.38 -7.49
N LYS A 224 33.08 0.04 -6.20
CA LYS A 224 34.22 0.34 -5.32
C LYS A 224 34.53 1.84 -5.20
N HIS A 225 33.56 2.71 -5.46
CA HIS A 225 33.70 4.17 -5.34
C HIS A 225 33.44 4.66 -3.91
N TYR A 226 34.25 4.19 -2.95
CA TYR A 226 34.03 4.43 -1.52
C TYR A 226 34.05 5.91 -1.09
N THR A 227 34.55 6.82 -1.94
CA THR A 227 34.48 8.27 -1.75
C THR A 227 33.04 8.77 -1.65
N ASP A 228 32.12 8.12 -2.35
CA ASP A 228 30.74 8.58 -2.49
C ASP A 228 29.91 8.28 -1.23
N LEU A 229 30.37 7.35 -0.38
CA LEU A 229 29.82 7.08 0.96
C LEU A 229 29.94 8.30 1.88
N ALA A 230 30.86 9.24 1.62
CA ALA A 230 30.98 10.46 2.41
C ALA A 230 29.78 11.40 2.23
N THR A 231 29.05 11.27 1.13
CA THR A 231 27.90 12.12 0.79
C THR A 231 26.55 11.47 1.08
N ASN A 232 26.54 10.22 1.55
CA ASN A 232 25.31 9.47 1.77
C ASN A 232 24.82 9.65 3.23
N PRO A 233 23.58 10.17 3.44
CA PRO A 233 23.03 10.36 4.78
C PRO A 233 22.66 9.05 5.50
N TYR A 234 22.45 7.95 4.77
CA TYR A 234 22.00 6.67 5.35
C TYR A 234 23.13 5.74 5.78
N PHE A 235 24.30 5.82 5.16
CA PHE A 235 25.46 4.99 5.48
C PHE A 235 26.76 5.71 5.13
N SER A 236 27.56 6.02 6.16
CA SER A 236 28.73 6.87 6.01
C SER A 236 30.03 6.09 5.86
N SER A 237 31.09 6.78 5.42
CA SER A 237 32.45 6.22 5.37
C SER A 237 32.98 5.80 6.75
N ARG A 238 32.47 6.39 7.84
CA ARG A 238 32.79 5.98 9.22
C ARG A 238 32.19 4.63 9.54
N ASP A 239 30.93 4.42 9.18
CA ASP A 239 30.21 3.17 9.43
C ASP A 239 30.83 2.03 8.63
N PHE A 240 31.22 2.29 7.38
CA PHE A 240 31.94 1.31 6.56
C PHE A 240 33.30 0.91 7.14
N LYS A 241 34.05 1.87 7.69
CA LYS A 241 35.34 1.59 8.35
C LYS A 241 35.18 0.78 9.64
N ALA A 242 34.05 0.92 10.35
CA ALA A 242 33.76 0.16 11.56
C ALA A 242 33.45 -1.33 11.29
N VAL A 243 33.07 -1.69 10.06
CA VAL A 243 32.88 -3.08 9.64
C VAL A 243 34.26 -3.73 9.37
N PRO A 244 34.57 -4.91 9.94
CA PRO A 244 35.81 -5.62 9.63
C PRO A 244 35.89 -6.02 8.14
N GLU A 245 37.09 -5.99 7.56
CA GLU A 245 37.31 -6.21 6.13
C GLU A 245 36.72 -7.53 5.60
N LYS A 246 36.81 -8.59 6.41
CA LYS A 246 36.22 -9.90 6.12
C LYS A 246 34.73 -9.79 5.75
N TYR A 247 33.95 -9.02 6.50
CA TYR A 247 32.50 -8.89 6.28
C TYR A 247 32.14 -7.89 5.18
N ARG A 248 33.06 -6.98 4.80
CA ARG A 248 32.83 -6.01 3.71
C ARG A 248 32.67 -6.70 2.35
N ALA A 249 33.33 -7.84 2.14
CA ALA A 249 33.18 -8.68 0.95
C ALA A 249 32.09 -9.75 1.12
N LEU A 250 32.02 -10.37 2.31
CA LEU A 250 31.12 -11.49 2.58
C LEU A 250 29.63 -11.10 2.52
N ILE A 251 29.27 -9.91 2.99
CA ILE A 251 27.88 -9.44 2.97
C ILE A 251 27.34 -9.27 1.54
N PRO A 252 28.02 -8.56 0.62
CA PRO A 252 27.62 -8.50 -0.78
C PRO A 252 27.43 -9.87 -1.44
N ASP A 253 28.35 -10.81 -1.19
CA ASP A 253 28.30 -12.15 -1.77
C ASP A 253 27.12 -12.94 -1.23
N TYR A 254 26.92 -12.97 0.10
CA TYR A 254 25.76 -13.61 0.72
C TYR A 254 24.44 -13.05 0.20
N VAL A 255 24.33 -11.73 0.06
CA VAL A 255 23.10 -11.11 -0.43
C VAL A 255 22.81 -11.50 -1.87
N LYS A 256 23.83 -11.65 -2.73
CA LYS A 256 23.66 -12.09 -4.12
C LYS A 256 23.19 -13.53 -4.21
N ASP A 257 23.70 -14.39 -3.34
CA ASP A 257 23.45 -15.83 -3.39
C ASP A 257 22.13 -16.22 -2.71
N TYR A 258 21.73 -15.51 -1.65
CA TYR A 258 20.64 -15.96 -0.77
C TYR A 258 19.46 -15.00 -0.65
N VAL A 259 19.59 -13.72 -1.04
CA VAL A 259 18.58 -12.71 -0.72
C VAL A 259 17.96 -12.10 -1.98
N SER A 260 16.64 -12.28 -2.12
CA SER A 260 15.86 -11.65 -3.19
C SER A 260 15.57 -10.18 -2.85
N LEU A 261 16.35 -9.26 -3.42
CA LEU A 261 16.26 -7.81 -3.20
C LEU A 261 14.86 -7.23 -3.46
N ASN A 262 14.10 -7.84 -4.37
CA ASN A 262 12.73 -7.45 -4.69
C ASN A 262 11.75 -7.52 -3.50
N GLN A 263 12.08 -8.26 -2.44
CA GLN A 263 11.25 -8.40 -1.24
C GLN A 263 11.35 -7.20 -0.30
N PHE A 264 12.39 -6.38 -0.43
CA PHE A 264 12.65 -5.21 0.43
C PHE A 264 12.30 -3.88 -0.25
N ALA A 265 11.92 -3.93 -1.52
CA ALA A 265 11.43 -2.79 -2.27
C ALA A 265 10.06 -2.32 -1.74
N PRO A 266 9.78 -1.00 -1.78
CA PRO A 266 8.48 -0.43 -1.44
C PRO A 266 7.38 -0.82 -2.43
#